data_AF-A0AAV0US33-F1
#
_entry.id   AF-A0AAV0US33-F1
#
_cell.length_a   1.000
_cell.length_b   1.000
_cell.length_c   1.000
_cell.angle_alpha   90.00
_cell.angle_beta   90.00
_cell.angle_gamma   90.00
#
_symmetry.space_group_name_H-M   'P 1'
#
loop_
_entity.id
_entity.type
_entity.pdbx_description
1 polymer ?
#
loop_
_entity_poly.entity_id
_entity_poly.type
_entity_poly.pdbx_seq_one_letter_code
_entity_poly.pdbx_strand_id
1 'polypeptide(L)'
;MGSVRRFVLVAAIATASMVCAAGQAVPRLRHAEPSTHSMPAEPHGAVVKPRDCHVSGVTLRHRSLTYYDANSYVACSNGAAGCYVIERVHDTATQVACPRADFQRRIDAETAVRARVAASATGGPFVPASDDVHRRRLSLVVVSTTRIWDGGVVCYQLSEELPFDAQHEEYIYVAMGKYENHTNVRFVPTATCAREALPYCDACANYVDFKHPTRGRDCNASIGITDDGAQVMNLAERCFEVDDELKTVYGSAMHEIGHSVGMYHEHQHPSRSVAVFWDTVEQGLWSELAVRDLSVGGPYDQDSVMHYPMSYGFCQPNYCSRSTTKTNCVDEDTKFCNLNQDDNDDDDCVDITKELCNKTATEAIGQRKDLSAGDVAAINELYPTAAWPASDSKIGG
;
A
#
# COMPACT_ATOMS: atom_id res chain seq x y z
N MET A 1 -37.62 56.12 -38.58
CA MET A 1 -37.46 55.05 -39.58
C MET A 1 -36.63 53.97 -38.92
N GLY A 2 -37.24 52.97 -38.28
CA GLY A 2 -37.53 51.64 -38.86
C GLY A 2 -36.26 50.77 -38.78
N SER A 3 -36.21 49.54 -38.25
CA SER A 3 -37.21 48.56 -37.88
C SER A 3 -36.56 47.52 -36.94
N VAL A 4 -37.35 46.95 -36.02
CA VAL A 4 -37.01 45.89 -35.07
C VAL A 4 -37.17 44.53 -35.74
N ARG A 5 -36.24 43.58 -35.53
CA ARG A 5 -36.51 42.15 -35.74
C ARG A 5 -36.08 41.32 -34.54
N ARG A 6 -37.09 40.77 -33.87
CA ARG A 6 -37.02 39.73 -32.83
C ARG A 6 -36.65 38.38 -33.48
N PHE A 7 -35.77 37.62 -32.85
CA PHE A 7 -35.64 36.18 -33.08
C PHE A 7 -36.41 35.44 -31.98
N VAL A 8 -37.29 34.54 -32.39
CA VAL A 8 -38.05 33.62 -31.53
C VAL A 8 -37.35 32.26 -31.60
N LEU A 9 -36.97 31.72 -30.44
CA LEU A 9 -36.50 30.34 -30.30
C LEU A 9 -37.70 29.47 -29.89
N VAL A 10 -38.07 28.50 -30.72
CA VAL A 10 -39.09 27.49 -30.40
C VAL A 10 -38.39 26.19 -30.02
N ALA A 11 -38.66 25.71 -28.81
CA ALA A 11 -38.25 24.41 -28.32
C ALA A 11 -39.17 23.30 -28.91
N ALA A 12 -38.57 22.20 -29.34
CA ALA A 12 -39.29 20.97 -29.71
C ALA A 12 -38.75 19.80 -28.90
N ILE A 13 -39.64 19.24 -28.08
CA ILE A 13 -39.47 18.04 -27.24
C ILE A 13 -39.61 16.81 -28.15
N ALA A 14 -38.66 15.87 -28.06
CA ALA A 14 -38.77 14.56 -28.69
C ALA A 14 -38.73 13.45 -27.63
N THR A 15 -39.88 12.81 -27.43
CA THR A 15 -40.07 11.59 -26.65
C THR A 15 -39.74 10.36 -27.50
N ALA A 16 -38.91 9.45 -27.00
CA ALA A 16 -38.65 8.15 -27.61
C ALA A 16 -39.26 7.04 -26.74
N SER A 17 -40.22 6.32 -27.31
CA SER A 17 -40.96 5.21 -26.70
C SER A 17 -40.21 3.89 -26.78
N MET A 18 -40.26 3.12 -25.69
CA MET A 18 -39.88 1.70 -25.62
C MET A 18 -40.76 0.83 -26.53
N VAL A 19 -40.14 -0.10 -27.25
CA VAL A 19 -40.82 -1.20 -27.94
C VAL A 19 -40.29 -2.53 -27.40
N CYS A 20 -41.18 -3.30 -26.78
CA CYS A 20 -40.96 -4.70 -26.42
C CYS A 20 -40.95 -5.58 -27.67
N ALA A 21 -40.03 -6.54 -27.74
CA ALA A 21 -40.08 -7.66 -28.67
C ALA A 21 -40.03 -8.99 -27.89
N ALA A 22 -41.05 -9.82 -28.11
CA ALA A 22 -41.18 -11.18 -27.61
C ALA A 22 -41.10 -12.18 -28.77
N GLY A 23 -40.56 -13.38 -28.50
CA GLY A 23 -40.51 -14.53 -29.40
C GLY A 23 -39.12 -15.18 -29.43
N GLN A 24 -38.91 -16.50 -29.49
CA GLN A 24 -39.75 -17.66 -29.74
C GLN A 24 -39.09 -18.93 -29.15
N ALA A 25 -39.89 -19.98 -28.99
CA ALA A 25 -39.55 -21.28 -28.42
C ALA A 25 -38.57 -22.12 -29.25
N VAL A 26 -37.75 -22.94 -28.57
CA VAL A 26 -36.81 -23.92 -29.14
C VAL A 26 -37.42 -25.34 -29.04
N PRO A 27 -37.33 -26.20 -30.08
CA PRO A 27 -38.09 -27.44 -30.17
C PRO A 27 -37.44 -28.64 -29.47
N ARG A 28 -38.30 -29.57 -29.03
CA ARG A 28 -37.95 -30.90 -28.48
C ARG A 28 -37.43 -31.83 -29.59
N LEU A 29 -36.38 -32.59 -29.28
CA LEU A 29 -36.02 -33.83 -29.98
C LEU A 29 -35.80 -34.95 -28.94
N ARG A 30 -36.34 -36.13 -29.26
CA ARG A 30 -36.38 -37.34 -28.41
C ARG A 30 -35.38 -38.39 -28.91
N HIS A 31 -34.75 -39.06 -27.94
CA HIS A 31 -34.27 -40.46 -27.89
C HIS A 31 -32.92 -40.83 -28.53
N ALA A 32 -32.00 -41.32 -27.69
CA ALA A 32 -31.46 -42.68 -27.75
C ALA A 32 -30.59 -42.96 -26.49
N GLU A 33 -30.89 -44.02 -25.74
CA GLU A 33 -29.95 -44.63 -24.81
C GLU A 33 -28.88 -45.43 -25.60
N PRO A 34 -27.68 -45.59 -25.02
CA PRO A 34 -27.21 -46.96 -24.86
C PRO A 34 -26.68 -47.23 -23.45
N SER A 35 -27.07 -48.39 -22.95
CA SER A 35 -26.50 -49.06 -21.79
C SER A 35 -25.07 -49.51 -22.09
N THR A 36 -24.11 -49.17 -21.22
CA THR A 36 -22.93 -50.00 -20.97
C THR A 36 -22.57 -49.90 -19.49
N HIS A 37 -22.41 -51.06 -18.86
CA HIS A 37 -21.83 -51.20 -17.53
C HIS A 37 -20.37 -50.73 -17.55
N SER A 38 -20.04 -49.77 -16.68
CA SER A 38 -18.65 -49.48 -16.30
C SER A 38 -18.54 -49.51 -14.78
N MET A 39 -17.71 -50.44 -14.30
CA MET A 39 -17.35 -50.64 -12.90
C MET A 39 -16.78 -49.34 -12.29
N PRO A 40 -16.93 -49.09 -10.98
CA PRO A 40 -16.41 -47.88 -10.36
C PRO A 40 -14.88 -47.87 -10.44
N ALA A 41 -14.33 -46.86 -11.10
CA ALA A 41 -12.91 -46.53 -11.01
C ALA A 41 -12.60 -46.02 -9.60
N GLU A 42 -11.56 -46.58 -8.99
CA GLU A 42 -10.98 -46.08 -7.75
C GLU A 42 -10.61 -44.58 -7.87
N PRO A 43 -10.62 -43.82 -6.77
CA PRO A 43 -10.32 -42.40 -6.81
C PRO A 43 -8.83 -42.24 -7.15
N HIS A 44 -8.54 -41.87 -8.40
CA HIS A 44 -7.24 -41.34 -8.76
C HIS A 44 -6.96 -40.14 -7.86
N GLY A 45 -5.94 -40.29 -7.01
CA GLY A 45 -5.44 -39.24 -6.15
C GLY A 45 -5.27 -37.94 -6.94
N ALA A 46 -5.74 -36.84 -6.36
CA ALA A 46 -5.53 -35.53 -6.92
C ALA A 46 -4.04 -35.36 -7.23
N VAL A 47 -3.71 -35.12 -8.51
CA VAL A 47 -2.35 -34.75 -8.91
C VAL A 47 -2.02 -33.46 -8.17
N VAL A 48 -1.21 -33.55 -7.12
CA VAL A 48 -0.70 -32.38 -6.40
C VAL A 48 0.15 -31.61 -7.39
N LYS A 49 -0.35 -30.45 -7.85
CA LYS A 49 0.46 -29.57 -8.70
C LYS A 49 1.68 -29.12 -7.89
N PRO A 50 2.88 -29.11 -8.49
CA PRO A 50 4.06 -28.54 -7.83
C PRO A 50 3.77 -27.08 -7.46
N ARG A 51 4.03 -26.72 -6.21
CA ARG A 51 3.85 -25.33 -5.71
C ARG A 51 5.00 -24.42 -6.15
N ASP A 52 6.15 -25.02 -6.42
CA ASP A 52 7.32 -24.37 -7.01
C ASP A 52 7.09 -24.04 -8.48
N CYS A 53 7.76 -23.00 -8.96
CA CYS A 53 7.63 -22.49 -10.30
C CYS A 53 8.90 -22.75 -11.11
N HIS A 54 8.72 -23.01 -12.40
CA HIS A 54 9.82 -23.08 -13.36
C HIS A 54 9.62 -22.01 -14.44
N VAL A 55 10.53 -21.04 -14.52
CA VAL A 55 10.42 -19.90 -15.44
C VAL A 55 11.79 -19.56 -16.03
N SER A 56 11.89 -19.47 -17.35
CA SER A 56 13.13 -19.12 -18.07
C SER A 56 14.37 -19.93 -17.63
N GLY A 57 14.18 -21.22 -17.31
CA GLY A 57 15.25 -22.12 -16.86
C GLY A 57 15.67 -21.96 -15.39
N VAL A 58 14.97 -21.12 -14.63
CA VAL A 58 15.13 -20.93 -13.19
C VAL A 58 14.01 -21.67 -12.46
N THR A 59 14.36 -22.34 -11.37
CA THR A 59 13.40 -22.91 -10.42
C THR A 59 13.27 -21.95 -9.24
N LEU A 60 12.04 -21.56 -8.94
CA LEU A 60 11.69 -20.65 -7.85
C LEU A 60 10.81 -21.41 -6.87
N ARG A 61 11.11 -21.29 -5.57
CA ARG A 61 10.26 -21.90 -4.55
C ARG A 61 8.91 -21.22 -4.47
N HIS A 62 7.91 -21.96 -4.02
CA HIS A 62 6.65 -21.38 -3.60
C HIS A 62 6.85 -20.19 -2.64
N ARG A 63 6.11 -19.10 -2.84
CA ARG A 63 6.22 -17.84 -2.06
C ARG A 63 7.60 -17.20 -2.07
N SER A 64 8.32 -17.35 -3.17
CA SER A 64 9.55 -16.59 -3.38
C SER A 64 9.28 -15.29 -4.15
N LEU A 65 9.97 -14.23 -3.73
CA LEU A 65 10.15 -12.96 -4.42
C LEU A 65 11.65 -12.71 -4.51
N THR A 66 12.22 -12.77 -5.71
CA THR A 66 13.67 -12.62 -5.90
C THR A 66 13.97 -11.52 -6.90
N TYR A 67 14.86 -10.62 -6.54
CA TYR A 67 15.28 -9.52 -7.40
C TYR A 67 16.28 -10.01 -8.46
N TYR A 68 16.12 -9.51 -9.69
CA TYR A 68 17.04 -9.76 -10.81
C TYR A 68 17.60 -8.47 -11.42
N ASP A 69 17.17 -7.32 -10.89
CA ASP A 69 17.69 -5.98 -11.15
C ASP A 69 17.32 -5.08 -9.94
N ALA A 70 17.81 -3.84 -9.92
CA ALA A 70 17.57 -2.89 -8.82
C ALA A 70 16.07 -2.64 -8.56
N ASN A 71 15.28 -2.56 -9.64
CA ASN A 71 13.84 -2.28 -9.60
C ASN A 71 13.02 -3.40 -10.25
N SER A 72 13.52 -4.64 -10.26
CA SER A 72 12.80 -5.73 -10.91
C SER A 72 12.95 -7.05 -10.17
N TYR A 73 11.83 -7.75 -10.02
CA TYR A 73 11.76 -9.00 -9.28
C TYR A 73 10.91 -10.04 -10.00
N VAL A 74 11.18 -11.30 -9.69
CA VAL A 74 10.35 -12.44 -10.08
C VAL A 74 9.68 -13.00 -8.84
N ALA A 75 8.39 -13.30 -8.95
CA ALA A 75 7.60 -13.87 -7.88
C ALA A 75 7.09 -15.25 -8.28
N CYS A 76 6.91 -16.15 -7.30
CA CYS A 76 6.34 -17.48 -7.50
C CYS A 76 5.31 -17.81 -6.42
N SER A 77 4.12 -18.26 -6.81
CA SER A 77 3.13 -18.90 -5.93
C SER A 77 2.37 -19.97 -6.70
N ASN A 78 2.10 -21.10 -6.06
CA ASN A 78 1.30 -22.22 -6.58
C ASN A 78 1.60 -22.60 -8.04
N GLY A 79 2.89 -22.68 -8.39
CA GLY A 79 3.37 -23.03 -9.73
C GLY A 79 3.23 -21.92 -10.80
N ALA A 80 2.73 -20.75 -10.42
CA ALA A 80 2.64 -19.56 -11.27
C ALA A 80 3.74 -18.56 -10.91
N ALA A 81 4.57 -18.20 -11.89
CA ALA A 81 5.58 -17.16 -11.76
C ALA A 81 5.34 -15.99 -12.70
N GLY A 82 5.70 -14.79 -12.23
CA GLY A 82 5.65 -13.55 -13.00
C GLY A 82 6.88 -12.70 -12.73
N CYS A 83 7.31 -11.92 -13.73
CA CYS A 83 8.35 -10.91 -13.57
C CYS A 83 7.72 -9.53 -13.55
N TYR A 84 8.26 -8.66 -12.70
CA TYR A 84 7.67 -7.36 -12.38
C TYR A 84 8.73 -6.27 -12.38
N VAL A 85 8.35 -5.06 -12.77
CA VAL A 85 9.16 -3.85 -12.71
C VAL A 85 8.49 -2.87 -11.76
N ILE A 86 9.24 -2.41 -10.75
CA ILE A 86 8.80 -1.39 -9.81
C ILE A 86 9.02 -0.03 -10.47
N GLU A 87 7.93 0.71 -10.66
CA GLU A 87 7.95 2.07 -11.20
C GLU A 87 7.73 3.03 -10.02
N ARG A 88 8.52 4.11 -9.92
CA ARG A 88 8.57 4.98 -8.72
C ARG A 88 7.23 5.64 -8.32
N VAL A 89 6.22 5.58 -9.19
CA VAL A 89 4.96 6.32 -9.08
C VAL A 89 3.74 5.41 -8.96
N HIS A 90 3.92 4.09 -8.89
CA HIS A 90 2.83 3.13 -8.84
C HIS A 90 2.87 2.27 -7.59
N ASP A 91 1.70 2.07 -6.98
CA ASP A 91 1.50 1.22 -5.79
C ASP A 91 1.51 -0.28 -6.13
N THR A 92 1.67 -0.62 -7.41
CA THR A 92 1.74 -1.99 -7.94
C THR A 92 2.83 -2.07 -9.01
N ALA A 93 3.68 -3.08 -8.93
CA ALA A 93 4.70 -3.33 -9.94
C ALA A 93 4.07 -3.86 -11.25
N THR A 94 4.55 -3.33 -12.39
CA THR A 94 4.04 -3.70 -13.70
C THR A 94 4.56 -5.07 -14.13
N GLN A 95 3.66 -5.99 -14.48
CA GLN A 95 4.06 -7.31 -14.98
C GLN A 95 4.71 -7.19 -16.37
N VAL A 96 5.88 -7.80 -16.53
CA VAL A 96 6.67 -7.84 -17.76
C VAL A 96 7.06 -9.27 -18.13
N ALA A 97 7.52 -9.46 -19.37
CA ALA A 97 8.09 -10.73 -19.78
C ALA A 97 9.40 -11.02 -19.02
N CYS A 98 9.51 -12.21 -18.44
CA CYS A 98 10.75 -12.63 -17.78
C CYS A 98 11.94 -12.69 -18.75
N PRO A 99 13.15 -12.28 -18.31
CA PRO A 99 14.36 -12.43 -19.10
C PRO A 99 14.55 -13.89 -19.56
N ARG A 100 14.80 -14.09 -20.86
CA ARG A 100 14.98 -15.43 -21.44
C ARG A 100 16.43 -15.93 -21.38
N ALA A 101 17.39 -15.03 -21.23
CA ALA A 101 18.81 -15.32 -21.21
C ALA A 101 19.44 -14.78 -19.92
N ASP A 102 20.42 -15.52 -19.40
CA ASP A 102 21.20 -15.15 -18.21
C ASP A 102 20.37 -14.88 -16.95
N PHE A 103 19.17 -15.45 -16.86
CA PHE A 103 18.21 -15.07 -15.82
C PHE A 103 18.69 -15.45 -14.41
N GLN A 104 19.16 -16.69 -14.22
CA GLN A 104 19.78 -17.11 -12.97
C GLN A 104 20.97 -16.22 -12.59
N ARG A 105 21.84 -15.91 -13.57
CA ARG A 105 23.02 -15.05 -13.33
C ARG A 105 22.63 -13.63 -12.87
N ARG A 106 21.53 -13.08 -13.40
CA ARG A 106 20.99 -11.77 -12.99
C ARG A 106 20.49 -11.82 -11.54
N ILE A 107 19.74 -12.87 -11.19
CA ILE A 107 19.28 -13.14 -9.83
C ILE A 107 20.47 -13.23 -8.87
N ASP A 108 21.46 -14.05 -9.19
CA ASP A 108 22.64 -14.27 -8.34
C ASP A 108 23.42 -12.97 -8.13
N ALA A 109 23.61 -12.17 -9.19
CA ALA A 109 24.31 -10.90 -9.13
C ALA A 109 23.58 -9.88 -8.24
N GLU A 110 22.27 -9.73 -8.42
CA GLU A 110 21.47 -8.78 -7.63
C GLU A 110 21.37 -9.22 -6.16
N THR A 111 21.22 -10.53 -5.91
CA THR A 111 21.25 -11.11 -4.57
C THR A 111 22.58 -10.79 -3.86
N ALA A 112 23.70 -10.94 -4.56
CA ALA A 112 25.02 -10.60 -4.01
C ALA A 112 25.18 -9.09 -3.73
N VAL A 113 24.61 -8.22 -4.58
CA VAL A 113 24.59 -6.77 -4.33
C VAL A 113 23.80 -6.43 -3.07
N ARG A 114 22.58 -6.95 -2.95
CA ARG A 114 21.70 -6.70 -1.80
C ARG A 114 22.28 -7.22 -0.50
N ALA A 115 22.90 -8.41 -0.51
CA ALA A 115 23.61 -8.96 0.64
C ALA A 115 24.78 -8.05 1.09
N ARG A 116 25.53 -7.46 0.15
CA ARG A 116 26.59 -6.50 0.48
C ARG A 116 26.04 -5.20 1.08
N VAL A 117 24.93 -4.69 0.55
CA VAL A 117 24.27 -3.49 1.08
C VAL A 117 23.78 -3.74 2.50
N ALA A 118 23.10 -4.86 2.76
CA ALA A 118 22.66 -5.25 4.09
C ALA A 118 23.83 -5.41 5.08
N ALA A 119 24.92 -6.05 4.66
CA ALA A 119 26.14 -6.17 5.47
C ALA A 119 26.79 -4.79 5.75
N SER A 120 26.73 -3.85 4.81
CA SER A 120 27.26 -2.49 5.02
C SER A 120 26.39 -1.64 5.95
N ALA A 121 25.07 -1.85 5.95
CA ALA A 121 24.12 -1.17 6.85
C ALA A 121 24.32 -1.54 8.33
N THR A 122 25.01 -2.65 8.62
CA THR A 122 25.36 -3.09 9.98
C THR A 122 26.79 -2.70 10.40
N GLY A 123 27.56 -2.01 9.54
CA GLY A 123 29.01 -1.79 9.63
C GLY A 123 29.53 -0.67 10.54
N GLY A 124 28.92 -0.41 11.70
CA GLY A 124 29.63 0.17 12.84
C GLY A 124 30.35 -0.95 13.62
N PRO A 125 31.41 -0.69 14.41
CA PRO A 125 32.25 -1.74 14.98
C PRO A 125 31.41 -2.75 15.78
N PHE A 126 31.58 -4.04 15.43
CA PHE A 126 30.90 -5.20 15.99
C PHE A 126 31.14 -5.31 17.49
N VAL A 127 30.24 -4.72 18.28
CA VAL A 127 29.99 -5.13 19.66
C VAL A 127 28.82 -6.12 19.57
N PRO A 128 28.93 -7.35 20.10
CA PRO A 128 27.81 -8.27 20.12
C PRO A 128 26.71 -7.62 20.97
N ALA A 129 25.72 -7.06 20.28
CA ALA A 129 24.64 -6.36 20.92
C ALA A 129 23.66 -7.42 21.44
N SER A 130 23.35 -7.36 22.74
CA SER A 130 22.32 -8.19 23.36
C SER A 130 20.97 -8.02 22.64
N ASP A 131 20.09 -9.01 22.78
CA ASP A 131 18.72 -9.05 22.19
C ASP A 131 17.92 -7.73 22.37
N ASP A 132 18.27 -6.91 23.37
CA ASP A 132 17.68 -5.59 23.62
C ASP A 132 17.99 -4.52 22.54
N VAL A 133 19.05 -4.66 21.74
CA VAL A 133 19.39 -3.67 20.70
C VAL A 133 18.69 -3.97 19.37
N HIS A 134 18.38 -5.23 19.07
CA HIS A 134 17.52 -5.59 17.92
C HIS A 134 16.09 -5.06 18.11
N ARG A 135 15.58 -5.05 19.35
CA ARG A 135 14.28 -4.45 19.70
C ARG A 135 14.19 -2.93 19.56
N ARG A 136 15.33 -2.21 19.46
CA ARG A 136 15.38 -0.74 19.37
C ARG A 136 15.41 -0.21 17.92
N ARG A 137 15.17 -1.08 16.93
CA ARG A 137 15.27 -0.77 15.50
C ARG A 137 14.01 -1.21 14.76
N LEU A 138 12.88 -0.62 15.14
CA LEU A 138 11.54 -0.93 14.60
C LEU A 138 10.72 0.38 14.51
N SER A 139 10.58 1.04 13.34
CA SER A 139 9.74 2.23 13.01
C SER A 139 8.74 2.04 11.88
N LEU A 140 7.72 2.88 11.99
CA LEU A 140 6.91 3.41 10.91
C LEU A 140 7.57 4.52 10.06
N VAL A 141 8.53 5.32 10.55
CA VAL A 141 9.10 6.48 9.82
C VAL A 141 10.46 6.25 9.13
N VAL A 142 10.82 7.12 8.19
CA VAL A 142 12.12 7.16 7.50
C VAL A 142 13.28 7.29 8.48
N VAL A 143 14.34 6.53 8.21
CA VAL A 143 15.58 6.51 9.01
C VAL A 143 16.70 7.34 8.36
N SER A 144 16.45 7.94 7.20
CA SER A 144 17.45 8.72 6.44
C SER A 144 17.43 10.19 6.85
N THR A 145 18.60 10.80 7.05
CA THR A 145 18.72 12.26 7.23
C THR A 145 18.34 13.06 5.98
N THR A 146 18.28 12.42 4.80
CA THR A 146 18.02 13.09 3.51
C THR A 146 16.56 13.06 3.06
N ARG A 147 15.67 12.45 3.87
CA ARG A 147 14.23 12.35 3.57
C ARG A 147 13.35 13.00 4.65
N ILE A 148 13.96 13.84 5.48
CA ILE A 148 13.33 14.50 6.61
C ILE A 148 13.18 15.98 6.27
N TRP A 149 11.98 16.53 6.43
CA TRP A 149 11.73 17.95 6.20
C TRP A 149 12.41 18.81 7.27
N ASP A 150 13.13 19.85 6.86
CA ASP A 150 13.77 20.74 7.82
C ASP A 150 12.74 21.40 8.75
N GLY A 151 12.99 21.34 10.06
CA GLY A 151 12.07 21.81 11.10
C GLY A 151 10.70 21.12 11.14
N GLY A 152 10.50 19.99 10.42
CA GLY A 152 9.19 19.36 10.26
C GLY A 152 8.21 20.19 9.43
N VAL A 153 8.70 21.09 8.58
CA VAL A 153 7.88 21.98 7.76
C VAL A 153 7.73 21.42 6.36
N VAL A 154 6.50 21.05 5.99
CA VAL A 154 6.14 20.60 4.65
C VAL A 154 5.63 21.79 3.84
N CYS A 155 6.42 22.21 2.86
CA CYS A 155 5.96 23.19 1.87
C CYS A 155 5.05 22.50 0.86
N TYR A 156 3.97 23.16 0.45
CA TYR A 156 3.03 22.57 -0.49
C TYR A 156 2.41 23.58 -1.45
N GLN A 157 1.84 23.07 -2.54
CA GLN A 157 0.91 23.81 -3.36
C GLN A 157 -0.24 22.91 -3.80
N LEU A 158 -1.36 23.52 -4.16
CA LEU A 158 -2.43 22.85 -4.90
C LEU A 158 -2.25 23.19 -6.38
N SER A 159 -2.18 22.17 -7.23
CA SER A 159 -1.86 22.34 -8.63
C SER A 159 -2.90 23.15 -9.39
N GLU A 160 -2.49 24.20 -10.09
CA GLU A 160 -3.36 24.94 -11.01
C GLU A 160 -3.67 24.14 -12.29
N GLU A 161 -2.82 23.17 -12.66
CA GLU A 161 -2.97 22.35 -13.86
C GLU A 161 -4.01 21.24 -13.68
N LEU A 162 -4.04 20.65 -12.48
CA LEU A 162 -4.96 19.59 -12.07
C LEU A 162 -5.66 20.01 -10.76
N PRO A 163 -6.56 21.00 -10.84
CA PRO A 163 -7.12 21.65 -9.66
C PRO A 163 -8.14 20.77 -8.93
N PHE A 164 -8.17 20.96 -7.63
CA PHE A 164 -9.24 20.47 -6.76
C PHE A 164 -10.43 21.44 -6.82
N ASP A 165 -11.62 20.94 -6.49
CA ASP A 165 -12.72 21.84 -6.15
C ASP A 165 -12.62 22.28 -4.68
N ALA A 166 -13.39 23.30 -4.30
CA ALA A 166 -13.36 23.86 -2.95
C ALA A 166 -13.67 22.84 -1.84
N GLN A 167 -14.41 21.77 -2.15
CA GLN A 167 -14.73 20.73 -1.17
C GLN A 167 -13.54 19.78 -0.98
N HIS A 168 -12.89 19.34 -2.06
CA HIS A 168 -11.67 18.54 -1.96
C HIS A 168 -10.53 19.32 -1.29
N GLU A 169 -10.38 20.62 -1.58
CA GLU A 169 -9.39 21.49 -0.91
C GLU A 169 -9.61 21.51 0.61
N GLU A 170 -10.86 21.69 1.05
CA GLU A 170 -11.20 21.66 2.47
C GLU A 170 -10.85 20.31 3.11
N TYR A 171 -11.08 19.19 2.42
CA TYR A 171 -10.70 17.87 2.94
C TYR A 171 -9.19 17.70 3.08
N ILE A 172 -8.40 18.22 2.13
CA ILE A 172 -6.94 18.24 2.24
C ILE A 172 -6.50 19.08 3.44
N TYR A 173 -7.09 20.26 3.65
CA TYR A 173 -6.77 21.13 4.78
C TYR A 173 -7.17 20.50 6.13
N VAL A 174 -8.31 19.81 6.20
CA VAL A 174 -8.69 19.03 7.38
C VAL A 174 -7.65 17.94 7.68
N ALA A 175 -7.19 17.21 6.65
CA ALA A 175 -6.13 16.21 6.81
C ALA A 175 -4.82 16.83 7.32
N MET A 176 -4.35 17.93 6.73
CA MET A 176 -3.16 18.66 7.20
C MET A 176 -3.33 19.13 8.65
N GLY A 177 -4.51 19.63 9.02
CA GLY A 177 -4.85 20.05 10.37
C GLY A 177 -4.77 18.92 11.40
N LYS A 178 -5.06 17.66 11.02
CA LYS A 178 -4.86 16.50 11.91
C LYS A 178 -3.41 16.35 12.33
N TYR A 179 -2.47 16.54 11.39
CA TYR A 179 -1.05 16.52 11.68
C TYR A 179 -0.60 17.71 12.54
N GLU A 180 -0.98 18.95 12.19
CA GLU A 180 -0.55 20.13 12.98
C GLU A 180 -1.07 20.08 14.43
N ASN A 181 -2.28 19.57 14.64
CA ASN A 181 -2.91 19.55 15.97
C ASN A 181 -2.34 18.49 16.92
N HIS A 182 -1.81 17.38 16.40
CA HIS A 182 -1.35 16.26 17.22
C HIS A 182 0.17 16.07 17.20
N THR A 183 0.86 16.73 16.25
CA THR A 183 2.29 16.53 16.04
C THR A 183 3.05 17.85 15.93
N ASN A 184 4.36 17.75 15.78
CA ASN A 184 5.24 18.89 15.52
C ASN A 184 5.36 19.27 14.04
N VAL A 185 4.72 18.53 13.13
CA VAL A 185 4.72 18.85 11.69
C VAL A 185 3.92 20.11 11.41
N ARG A 186 4.39 20.93 10.47
CA ARG A 186 3.71 22.13 10.00
C ARG A 186 3.61 22.20 8.50
N PHE A 187 2.57 22.86 7.99
CA PHE A 187 2.35 23.03 6.56
C PHE A 187 2.36 24.50 6.17
N VAL A 188 2.97 24.80 5.04
CA VAL A 188 2.99 26.16 4.49
C VAL A 188 2.83 26.15 2.97
N PRO A 189 1.90 26.93 2.40
CA PRO A 189 1.82 27.13 0.96
C PRO A 189 3.12 27.73 0.42
N THR A 190 3.61 27.28 -0.73
CA THR A 190 4.82 27.82 -1.38
C THR A 190 4.74 29.34 -1.56
N ALA A 191 3.57 29.87 -1.92
CA ALA A 191 3.32 31.31 -2.02
C ALA A 191 3.56 32.06 -0.69
N THR A 192 3.14 31.47 0.42
CA THR A 192 3.32 32.03 1.77
C THR A 192 4.75 31.88 2.26
N CYS A 193 5.36 30.72 2.02
CA CYS A 193 6.77 30.47 2.30
C CYS A 193 7.68 31.50 1.59
N ALA A 194 7.44 31.75 0.30
CA ALA A 194 8.19 32.71 -0.49
C ALA A 194 7.95 34.16 -0.03
N ARG A 195 6.68 34.52 0.23
CA ARG A 195 6.29 35.86 0.71
C ARG A 195 6.93 36.21 2.05
N GLU A 196 7.03 35.24 2.96
CA GLU A 196 7.62 35.41 4.29
C GLU A 196 9.13 35.13 4.33
N ALA A 197 9.73 34.70 3.22
CA ALA A 197 11.15 34.31 3.11
C ALA A 197 11.55 33.27 4.18
N LEU A 198 10.71 32.24 4.37
CA LEU A 198 10.98 31.19 5.35
C LEU A 198 12.22 30.37 4.92
N PRO A 199 13.06 29.94 5.87
CA PRO A 199 14.27 29.17 5.57
C PRO A 199 14.00 27.69 5.27
N TYR A 200 12.75 27.24 5.36
CA TYR A 200 12.36 25.84 5.25
C TYR A 200 12.26 25.37 3.80
N CYS A 201 12.29 24.04 3.63
CA CYS A 201 12.11 23.37 2.34
C CYS A 201 13.09 23.85 1.25
N ASP A 202 14.32 24.18 1.64
CA ASP A 202 15.34 24.82 0.80
C ASP A 202 14.83 26.12 0.15
N ALA A 203 14.43 27.09 0.98
CA ALA A 203 13.82 28.35 0.57
C ALA A 203 12.62 28.14 -0.38
N CYS A 204 11.73 27.22 0.00
CA CYS A 204 10.52 26.85 -0.74
C CYS A 204 10.79 26.20 -2.12
N ALA A 205 12.02 25.78 -2.41
CA ALA A 205 12.36 25.12 -3.67
C ALA A 205 11.77 23.72 -3.75
N ASN A 206 11.72 23.01 -2.62
CA ASN A 206 11.16 21.66 -2.52
C ASN A 206 9.76 21.73 -1.89
N TYR A 207 8.79 21.06 -2.49
CA TYR A 207 7.41 21.11 -2.01
C TYR A 207 6.57 19.94 -2.52
N VAL A 208 5.50 19.63 -1.80
CA VAL A 208 4.48 18.69 -2.25
C VAL A 208 3.51 19.38 -3.20
N ASP A 209 3.41 18.89 -4.42
CA ASP A 209 2.48 19.36 -5.46
C ASP A 209 1.24 18.45 -5.46
N PHE A 210 0.19 18.89 -4.77
CA PHE A 210 -1.07 18.16 -4.70
C PHE A 210 -1.80 18.28 -6.04
N LYS A 211 -2.17 17.15 -6.64
CA LYS A 211 -2.86 17.08 -7.93
C LYS A 211 -4.16 16.31 -7.81
N HIS A 212 -5.18 16.75 -8.55
CA HIS A 212 -6.41 16.00 -8.77
C HIS A 212 -6.40 15.36 -10.18
N PRO A 213 -5.86 14.13 -10.34
CA PRO A 213 -5.94 13.44 -11.62
C PRO A 213 -7.38 13.30 -12.12
N THR A 214 -7.61 13.73 -13.36
CA THR A 214 -8.93 13.60 -14.03
C THR A 214 -9.22 12.17 -14.52
N ARG A 215 -8.23 11.28 -14.44
CA ARG A 215 -8.28 9.88 -14.84
C ARG A 215 -7.44 9.04 -13.90
N GLY A 216 -7.74 7.75 -13.85
CA GLY A 216 -7.12 6.84 -12.90
C GLY A 216 -7.86 6.86 -11.57
N ARG A 217 -7.38 6.03 -10.65
CA ARG A 217 -7.91 6.00 -9.31
C ARG A 217 -6.82 6.34 -8.30
N ASP A 218 -5.60 6.61 -8.70
CA ASP A 218 -4.46 6.44 -7.80
C ASP A 218 -4.43 7.53 -6.70
N CYS A 219 -4.18 7.08 -5.47
CA CYS A 219 -3.80 7.94 -4.34
C CYS A 219 -2.36 7.56 -4.07
N ASN A 220 -1.41 8.47 -4.23
CA ASN A 220 0.00 8.19 -3.99
C ASN A 220 0.77 9.44 -3.61
N ALA A 221 1.86 9.22 -2.88
CA ALA A 221 2.82 10.24 -2.51
C ALA A 221 4.24 9.67 -2.40
N SER A 222 5.22 10.56 -2.57
CA SER A 222 6.61 10.24 -2.24
C SER A 222 6.82 10.18 -0.73
N ILE A 223 7.70 9.28 -0.28
CA ILE A 223 8.03 9.14 1.14
C ILE A 223 9.11 10.16 1.55
N GLY A 224 8.75 11.10 2.42
CA GLY A 224 9.61 12.17 2.91
C GLY A 224 9.85 13.28 1.87
N ILE A 225 10.75 14.21 2.20
CA ILE A 225 11.22 15.24 1.24
C ILE A 225 12.07 14.62 0.13
N THR A 226 11.99 15.20 -1.07
CA THR A 226 12.90 14.95 -2.19
C THR A 226 13.65 16.23 -2.55
N ASP A 227 14.93 16.11 -2.93
CA ASP A 227 15.79 17.24 -3.30
C ASP A 227 15.67 17.63 -4.80
N ASP A 228 14.55 17.27 -5.44
CA ASP A 228 14.31 17.41 -6.88
C ASP A 228 13.23 18.48 -7.19
N GLY A 229 12.89 19.33 -6.22
CA GLY A 229 11.87 20.37 -6.33
C GLY A 229 10.47 19.85 -6.01
N ALA A 230 9.55 19.95 -6.98
CA ALA A 230 8.16 19.53 -6.81
C ALA A 230 8.05 18.00 -6.74
N GLN A 231 7.51 17.47 -5.64
CA GLN A 231 7.12 16.06 -5.52
C GLN A 231 5.61 15.91 -5.66
N VAL A 232 5.18 15.09 -6.61
CA VAL A 232 3.75 14.92 -6.91
C VAL A 232 3.09 14.10 -5.80
N MET A 233 1.93 14.58 -5.32
CA MET A 233 0.94 13.77 -4.62
C MET A 233 -0.34 13.73 -5.46
N ASN A 234 -0.73 12.54 -5.88
CA ASN A 234 -1.98 12.35 -6.60
C ASN A 234 -3.09 12.02 -5.61
N LEU A 235 -4.19 12.77 -5.65
CA LEU A 235 -5.42 12.48 -4.94
C LEU A 235 -6.56 12.49 -5.94
N ALA A 236 -6.81 11.34 -6.58
CA ALA A 236 -7.97 11.16 -7.46
C ALA A 236 -9.31 11.24 -6.69
N GLU A 237 -10.43 11.35 -7.41
CA GLU A 237 -11.78 11.44 -6.80
C GLU A 237 -12.03 10.37 -5.72
N ARG A 238 -11.63 9.10 -5.97
CA ARG A 238 -11.82 8.00 -5.01
C ARG A 238 -11.10 8.19 -3.66
N CYS A 239 -10.12 9.08 -3.61
CA CYS A 239 -9.38 9.38 -2.38
C CYS A 239 -10.27 10.15 -1.39
N PHE A 240 -11.33 10.80 -1.88
CA PHE A 240 -12.30 11.56 -1.07
C PHE A 240 -13.64 10.83 -0.85
N GLU A 241 -13.83 9.68 -1.48
CA GLU A 241 -15.01 8.82 -1.30
C GLU A 241 -14.96 8.07 0.04
N VAL A 242 -16.12 7.87 0.68
CA VAL A 242 -16.29 7.01 1.86
C VAL A 242 -16.95 5.70 1.43
N ASP A 243 -16.13 4.66 1.29
CA ASP A 243 -16.52 3.33 0.83
C ASP A 243 -16.55 2.27 1.96
N ASP A 244 -16.13 2.64 3.18
CA ASP A 244 -16.10 1.81 4.38
C ASP A 244 -16.37 2.66 5.64
N GLU A 245 -16.95 2.07 6.69
CA GLU A 245 -17.14 2.70 8.01
C GLU A 245 -15.82 3.10 8.69
N LEU A 246 -14.69 2.53 8.27
CA LEU A 246 -13.35 2.88 8.71
C LEU A 246 -12.77 4.13 8.03
N LYS A 247 -13.45 4.70 7.04
CA LYS A 247 -12.91 5.79 6.22
C LYS A 247 -13.66 7.10 6.42
N THR A 248 -12.92 8.20 6.33
CA THR A 248 -13.45 9.56 6.27
C THR A 248 -13.13 10.19 4.93
N VAL A 249 -13.84 11.25 4.55
CA VAL A 249 -13.63 11.99 3.29
C VAL A 249 -12.21 12.55 3.13
N TYR A 250 -11.49 12.77 4.22
CA TYR A 250 -10.10 13.24 4.24
C TYR A 250 -9.09 12.12 4.53
N GLY A 251 -9.57 10.90 4.80
CA GLY A 251 -8.78 9.81 5.35
C GLY A 251 -7.68 9.32 4.41
N SER A 252 -7.95 9.23 3.11
CA SER A 252 -6.90 8.85 2.13
C SER A 252 -5.87 9.97 1.99
N ALA A 253 -6.30 11.24 1.91
CA ALA A 253 -5.38 12.38 1.88
C ALA A 253 -4.47 12.41 3.12
N MET A 254 -5.02 12.11 4.30
CA MET A 254 -4.25 11.98 5.54
C MET A 254 -3.19 10.88 5.47
N HIS A 255 -3.49 9.74 4.85
CA HIS A 255 -2.52 8.66 4.61
C HIS A 255 -1.39 9.11 3.66
N GLU A 256 -1.71 9.71 2.53
CA GLU A 256 -0.71 10.19 1.56
C GLU A 256 0.16 11.32 2.14
N ILE A 257 -0.41 12.20 2.96
CA ILE A 257 0.35 13.18 3.72
C ILE A 257 1.32 12.50 4.69
N GLY A 258 0.93 11.38 5.29
CA GLY A 258 1.81 10.56 6.14
C GLY A 258 3.05 10.08 5.40
N HIS A 259 2.89 9.59 4.17
CA HIS A 259 4.03 9.30 3.29
C HIS A 259 4.90 10.53 3.08
N SER A 260 4.32 11.66 2.69
CA SER A 260 5.09 12.90 2.45
C SER A 260 5.84 13.38 3.69
N VAL A 261 5.29 13.19 4.89
CA VAL A 261 5.93 13.48 6.18
C VAL A 261 7.10 12.54 6.46
N GLY A 262 7.07 11.33 5.89
CA GLY A 262 8.14 10.34 5.99
C GLY A 262 7.71 9.00 6.58
N MET A 263 6.43 8.66 6.58
CA MET A 263 5.92 7.39 7.10
C MET A 263 5.91 6.32 6.00
N TYR A 264 6.35 5.11 6.35
CA TYR A 264 6.15 3.89 5.57
C TYR A 264 4.75 3.31 5.83
N HIS A 265 4.43 2.18 5.21
CA HIS A 265 3.25 1.43 5.62
C HIS A 265 3.55 0.62 6.88
N GLU A 266 2.59 0.60 7.81
CA GLU A 266 2.77 -0.07 9.10
C GLU A 266 2.92 -1.60 8.96
N HIS A 267 2.27 -2.21 7.96
CA HIS A 267 2.42 -3.65 7.69
C HIS A 267 3.83 -4.04 7.21
N GLN A 268 4.69 -3.08 6.88
CA GLN A 268 6.09 -3.32 6.53
C GLN A 268 7.00 -3.41 7.76
N HIS A 269 6.45 -3.16 8.96
CA HIS A 269 7.15 -3.22 10.23
C HIS A 269 7.71 -4.64 10.51
N PRO A 270 8.97 -4.80 10.97
CA PRO A 270 9.58 -6.12 11.17
C PRO A 270 8.93 -6.96 12.26
N SER A 271 8.28 -6.32 13.24
CA SER A 271 7.50 -7.01 14.28
C SER A 271 6.00 -7.02 14.01
N ARG A 272 5.58 -6.87 12.74
CA ARG A 272 4.15 -7.00 12.40
C ARG A 272 3.58 -8.30 12.94
N SER A 273 2.41 -8.24 13.56
CA SER A 273 1.69 -9.39 14.10
C SER A 273 0.50 -9.81 13.23
N VAL A 274 0.47 -9.35 11.97
CA VAL A 274 -0.51 -9.75 10.94
C VAL A 274 0.06 -10.85 10.06
N ALA A 275 -0.83 -11.74 9.62
CA ALA A 275 -0.57 -12.70 8.56
C ALA A 275 -1.04 -12.12 7.21
N VAL A 276 -0.42 -12.60 6.11
CA VAL A 276 -0.74 -12.15 4.75
C VAL A 276 -1.18 -13.36 3.92
N PHE A 277 -2.27 -13.22 3.18
CA PHE A 277 -2.76 -14.24 2.26
C PHE A 277 -1.97 -14.26 0.95
N TRP A 278 -0.66 -14.54 1.02
CA TRP A 278 0.28 -14.43 -0.11
C TRP A 278 -0.19 -15.11 -1.39
N ASP A 279 -0.82 -16.28 -1.28
CA ASP A 279 -1.29 -17.05 -2.42
C ASP A 279 -2.52 -16.47 -3.13
N THR A 280 -3.18 -15.50 -2.51
CA THR A 280 -4.35 -14.80 -3.07
C THR A 280 -4.03 -13.38 -3.49
N VAL A 281 -2.99 -12.79 -2.90
CA VAL A 281 -2.55 -11.44 -3.22
C VAL A 281 -1.83 -11.44 -4.57
N GLU A 282 -2.15 -10.45 -5.39
CA GLU A 282 -1.48 -10.25 -6.68
C GLU A 282 0.04 -10.11 -6.50
N GLN A 283 0.81 -10.90 -7.24
CA GLN A 283 2.28 -10.92 -7.19
C GLN A 283 2.94 -9.55 -7.49
N GLY A 284 2.26 -8.67 -8.24
CA GLY A 284 2.71 -7.29 -8.49
C GLY A 284 2.71 -6.39 -7.25
N LEU A 285 1.97 -6.75 -6.19
CA LEU A 285 1.91 -6.03 -4.93
C LEU A 285 2.94 -6.52 -3.91
N TRP A 286 3.52 -7.70 -4.12
CA TRP A 286 4.29 -8.39 -3.09
C TRP A 286 5.48 -7.60 -2.56
N SER A 287 6.15 -6.82 -3.42
CA SER A 287 7.26 -5.96 -2.99
C SER A 287 6.82 -4.84 -2.04
N GLU A 288 5.60 -4.32 -2.19
CA GLU A 288 5.03 -3.28 -1.31
C GLU A 288 4.49 -3.84 0.02
N LEU A 289 4.18 -5.14 0.05
CA LEU A 289 3.70 -5.83 1.26
C LEU A 289 4.82 -6.52 2.05
N ALA A 290 6.03 -6.58 1.48
CA ALA A 290 7.19 -7.17 2.14
C ALA A 290 7.64 -6.33 3.34
N VAL A 291 8.16 -7.01 4.35
CA VAL A 291 8.78 -6.36 5.51
C VAL A 291 10.03 -5.58 5.09
N ARG A 292 10.28 -4.45 5.74
CA ARG A 292 11.49 -3.63 5.54
C ARG A 292 12.47 -3.82 6.70
N ASP A 293 13.73 -4.17 6.40
CA ASP A 293 14.77 -4.42 7.42
C ASP A 293 15.22 -3.16 8.20
N LEU A 294 14.88 -1.97 7.69
CA LEU A 294 15.27 -0.68 8.26
C LEU A 294 14.06 -0.01 8.87
N SER A 295 14.03 -0.01 10.18
CA SER A 295 12.92 0.43 10.99
C SER A 295 13.60 0.98 12.28
N VAL A 296 13.23 2.16 12.77
CA VAL A 296 13.66 2.86 14.01
C VAL A 296 12.51 3.63 14.72
N GLY A 297 11.81 3.05 15.71
CA GLY A 297 10.82 3.77 16.57
C GLY A 297 9.43 3.10 16.79
N GLY A 298 9.14 2.66 18.02
CA GLY A 298 7.78 2.26 18.45
C GLY A 298 7.39 0.78 18.27
N PRO A 299 6.37 0.31 19.02
CA PRO A 299 5.75 -1.00 18.78
C PRO A 299 4.88 -0.97 17.53
N TYR A 300 4.64 -2.13 16.93
CA TYR A 300 3.70 -2.29 15.82
C TYR A 300 2.29 -1.79 16.19
N ASP A 301 1.76 -0.85 15.42
CA ASP A 301 0.50 -0.15 15.68
C ASP A 301 -0.60 -0.55 14.69
N GLN A 302 -1.46 -1.47 15.11
CA GLN A 302 -2.59 -1.94 14.29
C GLN A 302 -3.62 -0.85 13.97
N ASP A 303 -3.66 0.20 14.78
CA ASP A 303 -4.56 1.33 14.61
C ASP A 303 -3.94 2.43 13.74
N SER A 304 -2.70 2.26 13.26
CA SER A 304 -2.02 3.23 12.41
C SER A 304 -2.85 3.58 11.16
N VAL A 305 -2.92 4.88 10.84
CA VAL A 305 -3.48 5.35 9.56
C VAL A 305 -2.70 4.78 8.36
N MET A 306 -1.45 4.36 8.58
CA MET A 306 -0.57 3.78 7.58
C MET A 306 -0.75 2.26 7.42
N HIS A 307 -1.61 1.62 8.22
CA HIS A 307 -1.88 0.20 8.10
C HIS A 307 -2.81 -0.09 6.91
N TYR A 308 -2.57 -1.17 6.16
CA TYR A 308 -3.49 -1.61 5.10
C TYR A 308 -4.65 -2.46 5.65
N PRO A 309 -5.87 -2.32 5.11
CA PRO A 309 -7.01 -3.13 5.55
C PRO A 309 -6.97 -4.55 5.00
N MET A 310 -7.90 -5.39 5.47
CA MET A 310 -8.09 -6.79 5.02
C MET A 310 -8.24 -6.93 3.49
N SER A 311 -8.80 -5.92 2.81
CA SER A 311 -8.99 -5.95 1.35
C SER A 311 -7.68 -6.06 0.56
N TYR A 312 -6.53 -5.74 1.19
CA TYR A 312 -5.19 -5.95 0.63
C TYR A 312 -4.56 -7.29 1.04
N GLY A 313 -5.30 -8.18 1.69
CA GLY A 313 -4.87 -9.52 2.05
C GLY A 313 -4.27 -9.68 3.43
N PHE A 314 -4.52 -8.74 4.36
CA PHE A 314 -4.07 -8.82 5.75
C PHE A 314 -5.08 -9.50 6.66
N CYS A 315 -4.57 -10.23 7.65
CA CYS A 315 -5.36 -10.96 8.63
C CYS A 315 -4.74 -10.82 10.01
N GLN A 316 -5.54 -10.42 11.01
CA GLN A 316 -5.13 -10.48 12.40
C GLN A 316 -5.41 -11.90 12.93
N PRO A 317 -4.39 -12.69 13.33
CA PRO A 317 -4.61 -14.06 13.76
C PRO A 317 -5.48 -14.15 15.01
N ASN A 318 -6.34 -15.17 15.06
CA ASN A 318 -7.10 -15.51 16.25
C ASN A 318 -6.27 -16.44 17.15
N TYR A 319 -5.82 -15.96 18.30
CA TYR A 319 -5.01 -16.76 19.22
C TYR A 319 -5.88 -17.50 20.24
N CYS A 320 -5.56 -18.77 20.49
CA CYS A 320 -6.33 -19.62 21.38
C CYS A 320 -6.18 -19.19 22.85
N SER A 321 -7.31 -19.04 23.55
CA SER A 321 -7.30 -18.99 25.02
C SER A 321 -6.96 -20.36 25.59
N ARG A 322 -6.20 -20.40 26.70
CA ARG A 322 -5.65 -21.61 27.34
C ARG A 322 -6.65 -22.72 27.74
N SER A 323 -7.95 -22.55 27.51
CA SER A 323 -9.02 -23.38 28.10
C SER A 323 -10.03 -23.98 27.13
N THR A 324 -9.80 -23.99 25.81
CA THR A 324 -10.77 -24.56 24.87
C THR A 324 -10.13 -25.44 23.82
N THR A 325 -10.89 -26.42 23.33
CA THR A 325 -10.61 -27.15 22.08
C THR A 325 -10.21 -26.14 21.01
N LYS A 326 -9.00 -26.30 20.45
CA LYS A 326 -8.42 -25.41 19.43
C LYS A 326 -9.20 -25.56 18.12
N THR A 327 -10.27 -24.80 17.96
CA THR A 327 -11.02 -24.70 16.71
C THR A 327 -10.94 -23.25 16.25
N ASN A 328 -10.46 -23.03 15.02
CA ASN A 328 -10.37 -21.69 14.40
C ASN A 328 -9.48 -20.69 15.16
N CYS A 329 -8.40 -21.17 15.78
CA CYS A 329 -7.40 -20.34 16.45
C CYS A 329 -6.02 -21.00 16.39
N VAL A 330 -4.97 -20.21 16.63
CA VAL A 330 -3.56 -20.63 16.66
C VAL A 330 -2.91 -20.34 18.02
N ASP A 331 -1.74 -20.91 18.31
CA ASP A 331 -0.97 -20.57 19.50
C ASP A 331 -0.26 -19.21 19.34
N GLU A 332 -0.01 -18.49 20.43
CA GLU A 332 0.58 -17.12 20.42
C GLU A 332 1.97 -17.06 19.74
N ASP A 333 2.71 -18.16 19.77
CA ASP A 333 4.04 -18.34 19.17
C ASP A 333 4.00 -18.91 17.74
N THR A 334 2.80 -19.03 17.14
CA THR A 334 2.64 -19.57 15.79
C THR A 334 3.34 -18.69 14.75
N LYS A 335 4.28 -19.29 14.03
CA LYS A 335 4.93 -18.70 12.87
C LYS A 335 4.05 -18.86 11.63
N PHE A 336 3.62 -17.77 11.03
CA PHE A 336 2.89 -17.79 9.77
C PHE A 336 3.85 -17.84 8.58
N CYS A 337 3.41 -18.51 7.52
CA CYS A 337 4.19 -18.59 6.30
C CYS A 337 4.31 -17.21 5.63
N ASN A 338 5.53 -16.85 5.20
CA ASN A 338 5.85 -15.53 4.67
C ASN A 338 6.65 -15.63 3.35
N LEU A 339 6.86 -14.51 2.66
CA LEU A 339 7.71 -14.50 1.46
C LEU A 339 9.17 -14.81 1.82
N ASN A 340 9.82 -15.58 0.93
CA ASN A 340 11.25 -15.91 1.00
C ASN A 340 11.68 -16.56 2.33
N GLN A 341 10.82 -17.35 2.99
CA GLN A 341 11.23 -18.11 4.17
C GLN A 341 12.26 -19.18 3.81
N ASP A 342 13.26 -19.37 4.67
CA ASP A 342 14.41 -20.25 4.42
C ASP A 342 14.00 -21.72 4.20
N ASP A 343 14.85 -22.47 3.48
CA ASP A 343 14.57 -23.85 3.02
C ASP A 343 14.22 -24.84 4.15
N ASN A 344 14.59 -24.55 5.41
CA ASN A 344 14.30 -25.41 6.56
C ASN A 344 13.00 -25.04 7.32
N ASP A 345 12.37 -23.93 6.95
CA ASP A 345 11.29 -23.29 7.72
C ASP A 345 9.91 -23.35 7.05
N ASP A 346 9.84 -23.65 5.74
CA ASP A 346 8.56 -23.71 5.00
C ASP A 346 7.66 -24.87 5.47
N ASP A 347 8.24 -25.93 6.03
CA ASP A 347 7.50 -27.04 6.65
C ASP A 347 7.10 -26.75 8.12
N ASP A 348 7.66 -25.69 8.74
CA ASP A 348 7.44 -25.30 10.14
C ASP A 348 6.68 -23.97 10.28
N CYS A 349 5.90 -23.62 9.25
CA CYS A 349 5.03 -22.46 9.26
C CYS A 349 3.55 -22.84 9.05
N VAL A 350 2.65 -22.00 9.54
CA VAL A 350 1.21 -22.18 9.40
C VAL A 350 0.68 -21.30 8.26
N ASP A 351 -0.04 -21.93 7.33
CA ASP A 351 -0.81 -21.24 6.31
C ASP A 351 -2.01 -20.54 6.93
N ILE A 352 -2.10 -19.22 6.75
CA ILE A 352 -3.24 -18.46 7.24
C ILE A 352 -4.48 -18.77 6.40
N THR A 353 -5.61 -19.03 7.07
CA THR A 353 -6.93 -19.17 6.44
C THR A 353 -7.89 -18.12 7.00
N LYS A 354 -9.01 -17.87 6.31
CA LYS A 354 -10.01 -16.89 6.76
C LYS A 354 -10.60 -17.25 8.12
N GLU A 355 -10.71 -18.54 8.41
CA GLU A 355 -11.23 -19.07 9.68
C GLU A 355 -10.26 -18.82 10.84
N LEU A 356 -8.96 -18.69 10.56
CA LEU A 356 -7.93 -18.36 11.56
C LEU A 356 -7.83 -16.86 11.84
N CYS A 357 -8.56 -16.01 11.10
CA CYS A 357 -8.59 -14.57 11.36
C CYS A 357 -9.56 -14.24 12.50
N ASN A 358 -9.10 -13.41 13.43
CA ASN A 358 -10.00 -12.72 14.34
C ASN A 358 -10.77 -11.68 13.53
N LYS A 359 -12.04 -11.96 13.25
CA LYS A 359 -12.89 -11.11 12.40
C LYS A 359 -12.92 -9.66 12.89
N THR A 360 -13.23 -9.43 14.17
CA THR A 360 -13.35 -8.08 14.72
C THR A 360 -12.02 -7.32 14.67
N ALA A 361 -10.91 -7.96 15.02
CA ALA A 361 -9.60 -7.30 14.96
C ALA A 361 -9.14 -7.05 13.52
N THR A 362 -9.45 -7.97 12.60
CA THR A 362 -9.13 -7.83 11.18
C THR A 362 -9.99 -6.76 10.49
N GLU A 363 -11.23 -6.57 10.94
CA GLU A 363 -12.11 -5.49 10.48
C GLU A 363 -11.77 -4.14 11.11
N ALA A 364 -10.91 -4.08 12.13
CA ALA A 364 -10.48 -2.84 12.78
C ALA A 364 -9.23 -2.22 12.13
N ILE A 365 -8.35 -3.05 11.55
CA ILE A 365 -7.13 -2.56 10.89
C ILE A 365 -7.45 -1.81 9.59
N GLY A 366 -6.59 -0.85 9.25
CA GLY A 366 -6.75 -0.04 8.04
C GLY A 366 -7.71 1.13 8.20
N GLN A 367 -7.90 1.59 9.43
CA GLN A 367 -8.63 2.82 9.71
C GLN A 367 -8.03 4.02 8.96
N ARG A 368 -8.89 4.94 8.52
CA ARG A 368 -8.55 6.21 7.87
C ARG A 368 -9.37 7.35 8.50
N LYS A 369 -9.48 7.33 9.83
CA LYS A 369 -10.27 8.28 10.65
C LYS A 369 -9.39 9.33 11.32
N ASP A 370 -8.28 8.92 11.92
CA ASP A 370 -7.38 9.83 12.61
C ASP A 370 -5.96 9.25 12.70
N LEU A 371 -5.01 10.04 13.18
CA LEU A 371 -3.69 9.55 13.58
C LEU A 371 -3.83 8.71 14.85
N SER A 372 -3.25 7.52 14.85
CA SER A 372 -3.11 6.69 16.06
C SER A 372 -2.10 7.30 17.04
N ALA A 373 -2.08 6.77 18.26
CA ALA A 373 -1.07 7.17 19.24
C ALA A 373 0.35 6.81 18.79
N GLY A 374 0.54 5.69 18.09
CA GLY A 374 1.84 5.30 17.53
C GLY A 374 2.24 6.18 16.37
N ASP A 375 1.32 6.57 15.48
CA ASP A 375 1.58 7.53 14.40
C ASP A 375 2.12 8.84 14.98
N VAL A 376 1.42 9.40 15.97
CA VAL A 376 1.81 10.66 16.64
C VAL A 376 3.17 10.53 17.32
N ALA A 377 3.42 9.42 18.02
CA ALA A 377 4.69 9.20 18.71
C ALA A 377 5.85 9.10 17.71
N ALA A 378 5.68 8.33 16.63
CA ALA A 378 6.70 8.16 15.59
C ALA A 378 7.01 9.48 14.86
N ILE A 379 5.99 10.26 14.52
CA ILE A 379 6.17 11.58 13.88
C ILE A 379 6.89 12.55 14.82
N ASN A 380 6.56 12.57 16.11
CA ASN A 380 7.22 13.45 17.08
C ASN A 380 8.63 12.99 17.45
N GLU A 381 8.94 11.70 17.33
CA GLU A 381 10.31 11.20 17.40
C GLU A 381 11.11 11.70 16.19
N LEU A 382 10.52 11.68 14.99
CA LEU A 382 11.13 12.20 13.77
C LEU A 382 11.32 13.72 13.80
N TYR A 383 10.32 14.44 14.29
CA TYR A 383 10.27 15.90 14.38
C TYR A 383 10.09 16.30 15.85
N PRO A 384 11.17 16.46 16.63
CA PRO A 384 11.08 16.66 18.08
C PRO A 384 10.55 18.03 18.49
N THR A 385 10.57 19.02 17.58
CA THR A 385 10.13 20.39 17.85
C THR A 385 9.40 20.95 16.64
N ALA A 386 8.32 21.69 16.87
CA ALA A 386 7.62 22.40 15.82
C ALA A 386 8.26 23.75 15.49
N ALA A 387 8.28 24.11 14.20
CA ALA A 387 8.74 25.42 13.72
C ALA A 387 7.89 26.60 14.22
N TRP A 388 6.59 26.38 14.43
CA TRP A 388 5.65 27.33 15.06
C TRP A 388 4.54 26.60 15.84
N PRO A 389 3.78 27.26 16.72
CA PRO A 389 2.62 26.65 17.38
C PRO A 389 1.50 26.32 16.38
N ALA A 390 0.72 25.27 16.63
CA ALA A 390 -0.42 24.90 15.77
C ALA A 390 -1.49 25.99 15.68
N SER A 391 -1.58 26.87 16.69
CA SER A 391 -2.46 28.06 16.66
C SER A 391 -2.11 29.06 15.56
N ASP A 392 -0.87 29.02 15.08
CA ASP A 392 -0.32 29.93 14.08
C ASP A 392 -0.23 29.22 12.72
N SER A 393 -1.19 28.32 12.46
CA SER A 393 -1.29 27.55 11.22
C SER A 393 -1.21 28.44 9.99
N LYS A 394 -0.50 27.96 8.97
CA LYS A 394 -0.36 28.62 7.67
C LYS A 394 -1.13 27.90 6.57
N ILE A 395 -1.92 26.88 6.90
CA ILE A 395 -2.73 26.12 5.94
C ILE A 395 -3.73 27.07 5.24
N GLY A 396 -3.71 27.06 3.91
CA GLY A 396 -4.62 27.84 3.05
C GLY A 396 -4.33 29.35 2.95
N GLY A 397 -3.24 29.84 3.56
CA GLY A 397 -2.89 31.27 3.66
C GLY A 397 -1.96 31.86 2.60
#